data_AF-A0A813LGN9-F1
#
_entry.id   AF-A0A813LGN9-F1
#
_cell.length_a   1.000
_cell.length_b   1.000
_cell.length_c   1.000
_cell.angle_alpha   90.00
_cell.angle_beta   90.00
_cell.angle_gamma   90.00
#
_symmetry.space_group_name_H-M   'P 1'
#
loop_
_entity.id
_entity.type
_entity.pdbx_description
1 polymer ?
#
loop_
_entity_poly.entity_id
_entity_poly.type
_entity_poly.pdbx_seq_one_letter_code
_entity_poly.pdbx_strand_id
1 'polypeptide(L)'
;EQERRHAQDLSRLRGEAQELRQRLTASLARRSKREPAVEQSSLPDSCFIRRVEWTINDFSARTRDVARNQALWSEKFTILGAADVQLEFFPQGRDSTAFPGFCALFLWCPAGVQMKYRLQVGKHFAAPDEDSYDMRMGHGHSNFCMLE
;
A
#
# COMPACT_ATOMS: atom_id res chain seq x y z
N GLU A 1 -24.09 56.49 -19.10
CA GLU A 1 -22.64 56.25 -19.36
C GLU A 1 -22.09 55.06 -18.57
N GLN A 2 -22.39 54.94 -17.26
CA GLN A 2 -21.98 53.81 -16.41
C GLN A 2 -22.44 52.44 -16.92
N GLU A 3 -23.68 52.30 -17.40
CA GLU A 3 -24.19 51.02 -17.93
C GLU A 3 -23.40 50.51 -19.15
N ARG A 4 -22.96 51.42 -20.03
CA ARG A 4 -22.10 51.07 -21.17
C ARG A 4 -20.72 50.57 -20.71
N ARG A 5 -20.14 51.20 -19.69
CA ARG A 5 -18.87 50.75 -19.10
C ARG A 5 -19.02 49.39 -18.44
N HIS A 6 -20.10 49.19 -17.68
CA HIS A 6 -20.39 47.91 -17.04
C HIS A 6 -20.62 46.78 -18.06
N ALA A 7 -21.34 47.05 -19.16
CA ALA A 7 -21.52 46.09 -20.24
C ALA A 7 -20.20 45.72 -20.94
N GLN A 8 -19.31 46.69 -21.13
CA GLN A 8 -17.98 46.47 -21.69
C GLN A 8 -17.10 45.61 -20.77
N ASP A 9 -17.12 45.90 -19.46
CA ASP A 9 -16.37 45.13 -18.46
C ASP A 9 -16.87 43.68 -18.36
N LEU A 10 -18.19 43.46 -18.37
CA LEU A 10 -18.78 42.12 -18.37
C LEU A 10 -18.41 41.33 -19.64
N SER A 11 -18.36 41.99 -20.80
CA SER A 11 -17.94 41.36 -22.04
C SER A 11 -16.46 40.96 -22.00
N ARG A 12 -15.60 41.81 -21.41
CA ARG A 12 -14.17 41.52 -21.24
C ARG A 12 -13.95 40.31 -20.33
N LEU A 13 -14.59 40.31 -19.16
CA LEU A 13 -14.49 39.23 -18.18
C LEU A 13 -14.99 37.89 -18.72
N ARG A 14 -16.06 37.89 -19.54
CA ARG A 14 -16.52 36.68 -20.23
C ARG A 14 -15.49 36.13 -21.21
N GLY A 15 -14.81 37.00 -21.96
CA GLY A 15 -13.73 36.60 -22.85
C GLY A 15 -12.54 35.98 -22.11
N GLU A 16 -12.08 36.64 -21.05
CA GLU A 16 -10.99 36.15 -20.18
C GLU A 16 -11.33 34.79 -19.55
N ALA A 17 -12.57 34.62 -19.04
CA ALA A 17 -13.02 33.35 -18.46
C ALA A 17 -13.08 32.22 -19.50
N GLN A 18 -13.48 32.51 -20.73
CA GLN A 18 -13.53 31.53 -21.80
C GLN A 18 -12.12 31.10 -22.24
N GLU A 19 -11.17 32.03 -22.32
CA GLU A 19 -9.78 31.73 -22.63
C GLU A 19 -9.11 30.88 -21.53
N LEU A 20 -9.32 31.23 -20.26
CA LEU A 20 -8.82 30.44 -19.13
C LEU A 20 -9.37 29.02 -19.14
N ARG A 21 -10.67 28.85 -19.43
CA ARG A 21 -11.29 27.52 -19.60
C ARG A 21 -10.61 26.73 -20.72
N GLN A 22 -10.39 27.33 -21.88
CA GLN A 22 -9.72 26.66 -23.00
C GLN A 22 -8.29 26.25 -22.66
N ARG A 23 -7.52 27.11 -21.98
CA ARG A 23 -6.15 26.80 -21.53
C ARG A 23 -6.12 25.65 -20.52
N LEU A 24 -7.08 25.62 -19.60
CA LEU A 24 -7.21 24.54 -18.62
C LEU A 24 -7.52 23.21 -19.33
N THR A 25 -8.51 23.21 -20.23
CA THR A 25 -8.88 22.02 -21.02
C THR A 25 -7.72 21.51 -21.88
N ALA A 26 -6.98 22.40 -22.55
CA ALA A 26 -5.81 22.01 -23.34
C ALA A 26 -4.68 21.44 -22.47
N SER A 27 -4.48 21.99 -21.27
CA SER A 27 -3.48 21.50 -20.32
C SER A 27 -3.84 20.12 -19.75
N LEU A 28 -5.12 19.89 -19.44
CA LEU A 28 -5.62 18.59 -19.01
C LEU A 28 -5.52 17.54 -20.12
N ALA A 29 -5.85 17.89 -21.37
CA ALA A 29 -5.71 16.98 -22.51
C ALA A 29 -4.23 16.61 -22.78
N ARG A 30 -3.29 17.56 -22.58
CA ARG A 30 -1.85 17.29 -22.70
C ARG A 30 -1.31 16.39 -21.58
N ARG A 31 -1.84 16.52 -20.35
CA ARG A 31 -1.53 15.60 -19.25
C ARG A 31 -2.07 14.19 -19.53
N SER A 32 -3.33 14.10 -19.94
CA SER A 32 -3.97 12.82 -20.28
C SER A 32 -3.28 12.09 -21.44
N LYS A 33 -2.68 12.79 -22.42
CA LYS A 33 -1.89 12.19 -23.51
C LYS A 33 -0.47 11.76 -23.12
N ARG A 34 0.05 12.21 -21.98
CA ARG A 34 1.41 11.88 -21.51
C ARG A 34 1.44 10.71 -20.53
N GLU A 35 0.30 10.32 -19.98
CA GLU A 35 0.19 9.10 -19.20
C GLU A 35 0.03 7.93 -20.19
N PRO A 36 0.92 6.92 -20.19
CA PRO A 36 0.60 5.66 -20.84
C PRO A 36 -0.70 5.15 -20.20
N ALA A 37 -1.62 4.65 -21.01
CA ALA A 37 -2.87 4.07 -20.56
C ALA A 37 -2.58 2.94 -19.57
N VAL A 38 -2.53 3.27 -18.28
CA VAL A 38 -2.70 2.30 -17.22
C VAL A 38 -4.15 1.89 -17.35
N GLU A 39 -4.38 0.67 -17.83
CA GLU A 39 -5.67 0.01 -17.78
C GLU A 39 -6.26 0.28 -16.41
N GLN A 40 -7.33 1.08 -16.37
CA GLN A 40 -8.16 1.24 -15.18
C GLN A 40 -8.88 -0.09 -14.97
N SER A 41 -8.14 -1.11 -14.53
CA SER A 41 -8.73 -2.20 -13.80
C SER A 41 -9.41 -1.55 -12.61
N SER A 42 -10.73 -1.67 -12.55
CA SER A 42 -11.58 -1.26 -11.44
C SER A 42 -11.23 -2.06 -10.18
N LEU A 43 -10.02 -1.87 -9.66
CA LEU A 43 -9.65 -2.31 -8.34
C LEU A 43 -10.43 -1.42 -7.37
N PRO A 44 -11.16 -2.00 -6.39
CA PRO A 44 -11.77 -1.21 -5.34
C PRO A 44 -10.71 -0.30 -4.73
N ASP A 45 -11.08 0.95 -4.45
CA ASP A 45 -10.17 1.98 -3.96
C ASP A 45 -9.49 1.50 -2.66
N SER A 46 -8.29 0.94 -2.83
CA SER A 46 -7.56 0.20 -1.81
C SER A 46 -7.00 1.12 -0.73
N CYS A 47 -7.15 2.45 -0.89
CA CYS A 47 -6.80 3.44 0.12
C CYS A 47 -7.61 3.30 1.41
N PHE A 48 -8.78 2.64 1.35
CA PHE A 48 -9.63 2.40 2.53
C PHE A 48 -9.42 1.02 3.18
N ILE A 49 -8.62 0.12 2.57
CA ILE A 49 -8.32 -1.18 3.16
C ILE A 49 -7.36 -0.96 4.33
N ARG A 50 -7.82 -1.29 5.54
CA ARG A 50 -7.04 -1.13 6.80
C ARG A 50 -6.57 -2.46 7.41
N ARG A 51 -7.05 -3.58 6.90
CA ARG A 51 -6.73 -4.92 7.37
C ARG A 51 -6.71 -5.88 6.18
N VAL A 52 -5.67 -6.70 6.13
CA VAL A 52 -5.54 -7.82 5.20
C VAL A 52 -5.25 -9.05 6.04
N GLU A 53 -5.85 -10.17 5.66
CA GLU A 53 -5.64 -11.47 6.29
C GLU A 53 -5.11 -12.45 5.27
N TRP A 54 -4.09 -13.20 5.67
CA TRP A 54 -3.53 -14.28 4.87
C TRP A 54 -3.68 -15.59 5.63
N THR A 55 -4.39 -16.54 5.03
CA THR A 55 -4.66 -17.85 5.59
C THR A 55 -3.79 -18.90 4.92
N ILE A 56 -3.07 -19.68 5.72
CA ILE A 56 -2.31 -20.85 5.25
C ILE A 56 -3.16 -22.09 5.50
N ASN A 57 -3.72 -22.65 4.44
CA ASN A 57 -4.51 -23.89 4.52
C ASN A 57 -3.62 -25.09 4.88
N ASP A 58 -4.18 -26.05 5.60
CA ASP A 58 -3.50 -27.27 6.03
C ASP A 58 -2.18 -26.99 6.76
N PHE A 59 -2.19 -26.00 7.66
CA PHE A 59 -1.00 -25.47 8.31
C PHE A 59 -0.09 -26.57 8.88
N SER A 60 -0.62 -27.49 9.67
CA SER A 60 0.16 -28.58 10.28
C SER A 60 0.81 -29.53 9.27
N ALA A 61 0.20 -29.72 8.09
CA ALA A 61 0.79 -30.51 7.02
C ALA A 61 1.89 -29.70 6.31
N ARG A 62 1.62 -28.43 6.02
CA ARG A 62 2.57 -27.53 5.35
C ARG A 62 3.80 -27.23 6.17
N THR A 63 3.70 -27.14 7.50
CA THR A 63 4.84 -26.79 8.36
C THR A 63 5.64 -27.99 8.84
N ARG A 64 5.18 -29.21 8.58
CA ARG A 64 5.88 -30.45 8.94
C ARG A 64 7.27 -30.55 8.31
N ASP A 65 7.36 -30.15 7.05
CA ASP A 65 8.59 -30.24 6.25
C ASP A 65 9.32 -28.89 6.12
N VAL A 66 8.77 -27.83 6.73
CA VAL A 66 9.38 -26.49 6.68
C VAL A 66 10.49 -26.43 7.71
N ALA A 67 11.73 -26.29 7.24
CA ALA A 67 12.88 -26.14 8.10
C ALA A 67 12.93 -24.73 8.73
N ARG A 68 13.73 -24.60 9.79
CA ARG A 68 14.13 -23.28 10.29
C ARG A 68 14.78 -22.47 9.16
N ASN A 69 14.56 -21.16 9.16
CA ASN A 69 15.03 -20.23 8.13
C ASN A 69 14.35 -20.38 6.75
N GLN A 70 13.32 -21.22 6.63
CA GLN A 70 12.51 -21.30 5.42
C GLN A 70 11.23 -20.46 5.58
N ALA A 71 11.10 -19.46 4.70
CA ALA A 71 9.96 -18.56 4.67
C ALA A 71 8.80 -19.13 3.83
N LEU A 72 7.59 -18.87 4.30
CA LEU A 72 6.37 -18.89 3.52
C LEU A 72 6.02 -17.44 3.16
N TRP A 73 5.57 -17.24 1.92
CA TRP A 73 5.22 -15.92 1.41
C TRP A 73 3.73 -15.84 1.12
N SER A 74 3.11 -14.73 1.48
CA SER A 74 1.76 -14.43 1.00
C SER A 74 1.78 -14.10 -0.48
N GLU A 75 0.62 -14.15 -1.12
CA GLU A 75 0.41 -13.38 -2.34
C GLU A 75 0.64 -11.90 -2.06
N LYS A 76 1.04 -11.15 -3.09
CA LYS A 76 1.14 -9.70 -2.97
C LYS A 76 -0.25 -9.09 -2.85
N PHE A 77 -0.37 -8.03 -2.06
CA PHE A 77 -1.61 -7.31 -1.86
C PHE A 77 -1.40 -5.80 -1.85
N THR A 78 -2.52 -5.07 -1.88
CA THR A 78 -2.53 -3.62 -1.78
C THR A 78 -3.28 -3.21 -0.51
N ILE A 79 -2.69 -2.31 0.28
CA ILE A 79 -3.28 -1.82 1.53
C ILE A 79 -2.97 -0.33 1.70
N LEU A 80 -3.96 0.48 2.09
CA LEU A 80 -3.80 1.94 2.24
C LEU A 80 -3.16 2.63 1.03
N GLY A 81 -3.42 2.12 -0.18
CA GLY A 81 -2.84 2.63 -1.43
C GLY A 81 -1.38 2.21 -1.69
N ALA A 82 -0.73 1.50 -0.77
CA ALA A 82 0.57 0.87 -1.01
C ALA A 82 0.36 -0.48 -1.73
N ALA A 83 0.81 -0.56 -2.99
CA ALA A 83 0.78 -1.77 -3.81
C ALA A 83 2.02 -2.66 -3.56
N ASP A 84 2.02 -3.87 -4.10
CA ASP A 84 3.14 -4.82 -4.02
C ASP A 84 3.61 -5.16 -2.58
N VAL A 85 2.71 -5.02 -1.60
CA VAL A 85 2.96 -5.37 -0.20
C VAL A 85 2.85 -6.89 -0.03
N GLN A 86 3.67 -7.47 0.85
CA GLN A 86 3.73 -8.93 1.04
C GLN A 86 4.06 -9.29 2.48
N LEU A 87 3.57 -10.44 2.96
CA LEU A 87 3.98 -11.01 4.24
C LEU A 87 5.02 -12.12 4.02
N GLU A 88 6.04 -12.11 4.86
CA GLU A 88 7.07 -13.16 4.97
C GLU A 88 6.97 -13.81 6.34
N PHE A 89 6.71 -15.11 6.37
CA PHE A 89 6.44 -15.85 7.60
C PHE A 89 7.36 -17.05 7.75
N PHE A 90 8.06 -17.14 8.88
CA PHE A 90 8.93 -18.27 9.22
C PHE A 90 8.27 -19.07 10.35
N PRO A 91 7.58 -20.19 10.06
CA PRO A 91 6.88 -20.96 11.08
C PRO A 91 7.83 -21.54 12.14
N GLN A 92 9.03 -21.96 11.74
CA GLN A 92 10.06 -22.50 12.64
C GLN A 92 11.09 -21.44 13.09
N GLY A 93 10.78 -20.16 12.88
CA GLY A 93 11.69 -19.04 13.09
C GLY A 93 12.79 -18.94 12.02
N ARG A 94 13.58 -17.87 12.10
CA ARG A 94 14.75 -17.61 11.26
C ARG A 94 16.04 -17.62 12.09
N ASP A 95 17.19 -17.38 11.46
CA ASP A 95 18.48 -17.43 12.16
C ASP A 95 18.55 -16.50 13.38
N SER A 96 17.95 -15.30 13.30
CA SER A 96 17.90 -14.35 14.43
C SER A 96 16.75 -14.58 15.42
N THR A 97 15.98 -15.67 15.30
CA THR A 97 14.96 -16.05 16.28
C THR A 97 15.64 -16.64 17.51
N ALA A 98 15.65 -15.92 18.62
CA ALA A 98 16.35 -16.33 19.84
C ALA A 98 15.63 -17.46 20.59
N PHE A 99 14.29 -17.46 20.57
CA PHE A 99 13.49 -18.40 21.37
C PHE A 99 13.09 -19.64 20.55
N PRO A 100 13.43 -20.86 21.00
CA PRO A 100 12.96 -22.09 20.34
C PRO A 100 11.43 -22.15 20.28
N GLY A 101 10.90 -22.59 19.15
CA GLY A 101 9.45 -22.70 18.91
C GLY A 101 8.74 -21.38 18.57
N PHE A 102 9.43 -20.24 18.60
CA PHE A 102 8.86 -18.98 18.13
C PHE A 102 8.91 -18.91 16.60
N CYS A 103 7.84 -18.39 16.02
CA CYS A 103 7.80 -17.98 14.61
C CYS A 103 8.36 -16.57 14.42
N ALA A 104 8.62 -16.20 13.17
CA ALA A 104 8.93 -14.84 12.77
C ALA A 104 7.98 -14.36 11.67
N LEU A 105 7.62 -13.07 11.68
CA LEU A 105 6.73 -12.47 10.70
C LEU A 105 7.22 -11.07 10.31
N PHE A 106 7.27 -10.80 9.01
CA PHE A 106 7.69 -9.52 8.45
C PHE A 106 6.70 -9.02 7.39
N LEU A 107 6.53 -7.71 7.34
CA LEU A 107 5.83 -6.97 6.30
C LEU A 107 6.85 -6.40 5.32
N TRP A 108 6.71 -6.77 4.05
CA TRP A 108 7.49 -6.23 2.95
C TRP A 108 6.68 -5.16 2.23
N CYS A 109 7.20 -3.95 2.13
CA CYS A 109 6.61 -2.85 1.38
C CYS A 109 7.58 -2.33 0.30
N PRO A 110 7.07 -1.68 -0.76
CA PRO A 110 7.90 -1.01 -1.74
C PRO A 110 8.57 0.26 -1.17
N ALA A 111 9.55 0.78 -1.90
CA ALA A 111 10.24 2.01 -1.55
C ALA A 111 9.30 3.23 -1.51
N GLY A 112 9.57 4.18 -0.61
CA GLY A 112 8.82 5.42 -0.45
C GLY A 112 7.56 5.32 0.39
N VAL A 113 7.31 4.17 1.02
CA VAL A 113 6.15 3.95 1.90
C VAL A 113 6.52 4.24 3.35
N GLN A 114 5.63 4.94 4.06
CA GLN A 114 5.65 5.01 5.52
C GLN A 114 4.39 4.33 6.04
N MET A 115 4.56 3.37 6.95
CA MET A 115 3.45 2.53 7.39
C MET A 115 3.42 2.44 8.91
N LYS A 116 2.24 2.72 9.47
CA LYS A 116 1.92 2.37 10.85
C LYS A 116 1.00 1.14 10.83
N TYR A 117 1.44 0.06 11.45
CA TYR A 117 0.76 -1.23 11.32
C TYR A 117 0.85 -2.06 12.60
N ARG A 118 0.10 -3.15 12.64
CA ARG A 118 0.19 -4.16 13.69
C ARG A 118 0.13 -5.53 13.05
N LEU A 119 1.11 -6.36 13.36
CA LEU A 119 1.17 -7.74 12.89
C LEU A 119 0.39 -8.68 13.83
N GLN A 120 -0.19 -9.72 13.24
CA GLN A 120 -1.00 -10.72 13.94
C GLN A 120 -0.70 -12.12 13.38
N VAL A 121 -0.49 -13.10 14.27
CA VAL A 121 -0.44 -14.53 13.94
C VAL A 121 -1.44 -15.26 14.84
N GLY A 122 -2.46 -15.88 14.24
CA GLY A 122 -3.55 -16.51 15.02
C GLY A 122 -4.20 -15.51 15.97
N LYS A 123 -4.11 -15.77 17.28
CA LYS A 123 -4.65 -14.89 18.34
C LYS A 123 -3.61 -13.93 18.93
N HIS A 124 -2.35 -14.03 18.51
CA HIS A 124 -1.26 -13.23 19.04
C HIS A 124 -1.07 -11.94 18.22
N PHE A 125 -0.99 -10.82 18.92
CA PHE A 125 -0.76 -9.50 18.35
C PHE A 125 0.57 -8.96 18.85
N ALA A 126 1.37 -8.41 17.94
CA ALA A 126 2.49 -7.56 18.32
C ALA A 126 2.01 -6.18 18.78
N ALA A 127 2.91 -5.41 19.40
CA ALA A 127 2.71 -3.98 19.58
C ALA A 127 2.60 -3.30 18.19
N PRO A 128 1.94 -2.14 18.08
CA PRO A 128 1.99 -1.36 16.85
C PRO A 128 3.41 -0.91 16.51
N ASP A 129 3.78 -1.06 15.25
CA ASP A 129 5.06 -0.60 14.69
C ASP A 129 4.82 0.56 13.72
N GLU A 130 5.87 1.35 13.51
CA GLU A 130 5.90 2.46 12.54
C GLU A 130 7.24 2.45 11.82
N ASP A 131 7.21 2.21 10.51
CA ASP A 131 8.41 2.02 9.69
C ASP A 131 8.37 2.87 8.41
N SER A 132 9.57 3.30 7.98
CA SER A 132 9.82 3.92 6.67
C SER A 132 10.58 2.94 5.79
N TYR A 133 10.09 2.75 4.58
CA TYR A 133 10.65 1.81 3.61
C TYR A 133 11.39 2.60 2.53
N ASP A 134 12.69 2.84 2.71
CA ASP A 134 13.51 3.58 1.75
C ASP A 134 13.84 2.75 0.50
N MET A 135 13.74 1.42 0.63
CA MET A 135 13.84 0.44 -0.44
C MET A 135 12.84 -0.69 -0.19
N ARG A 136 12.71 -1.65 -1.12
CA ARG A 136 11.90 -2.84 -0.88
C ARG A 136 12.58 -3.72 0.19
N MET A 137 12.03 -3.75 1.39
CA MET A 137 12.57 -4.50 2.52
C MET A 137 11.48 -4.96 3.48
N GLY A 138 11.80 -5.97 4.30
CA GLY A 138 10.93 -6.51 5.32
C GLY A 138 11.18 -5.91 6.70
N HIS A 139 10.14 -5.40 7.35
CA HIS A 139 10.15 -4.99 8.75
C HIS A 139 9.22 -5.90 9.57
N GLY A 140 9.60 -6.22 10.80
CA GLY A 140 8.83 -7.13 11.64
C GLY A 140 9.67 -7.79 12.73
N HIS A 141 9.20 -8.94 13.23
CA HIS A 141 9.72 -9.52 14.47
C HIS A 141 10.27 -10.92 14.26
N SER A 142 11.53 -11.12 14.66
CA SER A 142 12.17 -12.45 14.66
C SER A 142 11.67 -13.36 15.77
N ASN A 143 11.11 -12.80 16.84
CA ASN A 143 10.57 -13.52 17.98
C ASN A 143 9.11 -13.13 18.16
N PHE A 144 8.24 -13.57 17.25
CA PHE A 144 6.85 -13.12 17.22
C PHE A 144 5.99 -13.81 18.29
N CYS A 145 5.70 -15.10 18.11
CA CYS A 145 4.98 -15.91 19.10
C CYS A 145 5.27 -17.40 18.91
N MET A 146 4.94 -18.22 19.91
CA MET A 146 4.83 -19.68 19.71
C MET A 146 3.60 -20.00 18.87
N LEU A 147 3.68 -21.04 18.06
CA LEU A 147 2.55 -21.56 17.31
C LEU A 147 1.86 -22.64 18.14
N GLU A 148 0.59 -22.45 18.43
CA GLU A 148 -0.29 -23.45 19.08
C GLU A 148 -0.81 -24.49 18.09
#